data_AF-A0A954RCN0-F1
#
_entry.id   AF-A0A954RCN0-F1
#
_cell.length_a   1.000
_cell.length_b   1.000
_cell.length_c   1.000
_cell.angle_alpha   90.00
_cell.angle_beta   90.00
_cell.angle_gamma   90.00
#
_symmetry.space_group_name_H-M   'P 1'
#
loop_
_entity.id
_entity.type
_entity.pdbx_description
1 polymer ?
#
loop_
_entity_poly.entity_id
_entity_poly.type
_entity_poly.pdbx_seq_one_letter_code
_entity_poly.pdbx_strand_id
1 'polypeptide(L)'
;MMASCAVLFGSLLLRNCWGQEFGASLPVDPNAEGRDDESLRPHIVATTIRAAGRDVTDLTPYGLTRRDFQAIAATVPTVETVVPVREIRRQARVGEQVLDVQLVGTTADYSAMHGLSASRGRFLVEEDSEKLRNVAVIDDLVARRLFLGQDPIGETIRVDKHYFLVVGIVEKEPGPMPAGGVDNTGRAIYLPYSTMRSRFSDREIVRQRGSFTVEQFELSRIEITVSQFSQVGETTRIIESLLDRYHEDLDYKVTSSLDTLRSRP
;
A
#
# COMPACT_ATOMS: atom_id res chain seq x y z
N MET A 1 -13.12 -32.76 69.77
CA MET A 1 -13.24 -33.96 70.64
C MET A 1 -13.38 -35.17 69.74
N MET A 2 -12.44 -36.13 69.85
CA MET A 2 -12.48 -37.56 69.44
C MET A 2 -12.90 -37.83 67.97
N ALA A 3 -12.03 -38.06 66.98
CA ALA A 3 -11.05 -39.14 66.78
C ALA A 3 -11.65 -40.56 66.78
N SER A 4 -11.58 -41.27 65.65
CA SER A 4 -11.15 -42.68 65.63
C SER A 4 -10.77 -43.19 64.23
N CYS A 5 -9.61 -43.85 64.21
CA CYS A 5 -8.93 -44.56 63.14
C CYS A 5 -9.78 -45.55 62.31
N ALA A 6 -9.41 -45.71 61.03
CA ALA A 6 -9.05 -47.02 60.48
C ALA A 6 -8.27 -46.87 59.17
N VAL A 7 -7.05 -47.38 59.15
CA VAL A 7 -6.20 -47.58 57.97
C VAL A 7 -6.17 -49.09 57.71
N LEU A 8 -6.23 -49.51 56.44
CA LEU A 8 -5.25 -50.40 55.78
C LEU A 8 -5.84 -51.40 54.76
N PHE A 9 -5.05 -51.56 53.69
CA PHE A 9 -5.02 -52.62 52.66
C PHE A 9 -6.21 -52.67 51.69
N GLY A 10 -6.02 -52.78 50.40
CA GLY A 10 -4.83 -53.12 49.63
C GLY A 10 -5.32 -53.43 48.21
N SER A 11 -4.71 -52.77 47.25
CA SER A 11 -5.02 -52.75 45.83
C SER A 11 -5.05 -54.14 45.18
N LEU A 12 -6.09 -54.44 44.40
CA LEU A 12 -6.06 -55.41 43.31
C LEU A 12 -6.84 -54.90 42.09
N LEU A 13 -6.08 -54.63 41.03
CA LEU A 13 -6.34 -54.87 39.60
C LEU A 13 -7.78 -54.91 39.10
N LEU A 14 -8.11 -54.07 38.11
CA LEU A 14 -8.34 -54.52 36.72
C LEU A 14 -8.59 -53.33 35.77
N ARG A 15 -7.78 -53.30 34.69
CA ARG A 15 -8.17 -52.96 33.29
C ARG A 15 -8.93 -51.64 33.03
N ASN A 16 -8.29 -50.68 32.37
CA ASN A 16 -8.31 -50.52 30.90
C ASN A 16 -7.85 -49.11 30.47
N CYS A 17 -7.40 -49.06 29.21
CA CYS A 17 -7.23 -47.89 28.36
C CYS A 17 -5.99 -47.01 28.57
N TRP A 18 -4.96 -47.42 27.82
CA TRP A 18 -4.00 -46.56 27.15
C TRP A 18 -4.64 -45.35 26.43
N GLY A 19 -3.86 -44.28 26.29
CA GLY A 19 -4.13 -43.12 25.43
C GLY A 19 -3.52 -41.85 26.03
N GLN A 20 -2.18 -41.77 26.15
CA GLN A 20 -1.27 -41.20 25.15
C GLN A 20 -1.58 -39.73 24.84
N GLU A 21 -0.70 -38.88 25.36
CA GLU A 21 -0.67 -37.42 25.24
C GLU A 21 -0.55 -37.01 23.76
N PHE A 22 -1.54 -36.26 23.25
CA PHE A 22 -1.45 -35.59 21.96
C PHE A 22 -0.57 -34.34 22.07
N GLY A 23 0.75 -34.55 22.00
CA GLY A 23 1.69 -33.52 21.55
C GLY A 23 1.60 -33.39 20.03
N ALA A 24 0.62 -32.64 19.54
CA ALA A 24 0.55 -32.28 18.11
C ALA A 24 1.42 -31.05 17.86
N SER A 25 2.72 -31.26 17.67
CA SER A 25 3.56 -30.31 16.96
C SER A 25 3.03 -30.18 15.53
N LEU A 26 2.62 -28.97 15.14
CA LEU A 26 2.27 -28.66 13.76
C LEU A 26 3.44 -29.08 12.84
N PRO A 27 3.16 -29.69 11.67
CA PRO A 27 4.21 -30.00 10.71
C PRO A 27 4.86 -28.69 10.26
N VAL A 28 6.13 -28.50 10.62
CA VAL A 28 6.99 -27.48 10.02
C VAL A 28 7.17 -27.91 8.58
N ASP A 29 6.63 -27.12 7.65
CA ASP A 29 6.69 -27.38 6.22
C ASP A 29 8.18 -27.41 5.78
N PRO A 30 8.71 -28.55 5.32
CA PRO A 30 10.14 -28.69 5.00
C PRO A 30 10.57 -27.90 3.75
N ASN A 31 9.63 -27.26 3.05
CA ASN A 31 9.88 -26.32 1.95
C ASN A 31 9.86 -24.85 2.38
N ALA A 32 9.81 -24.55 3.69
CA ALA A 32 9.93 -23.18 4.20
C ALA A 32 11.38 -22.64 4.17
N GLU A 33 12.35 -23.46 3.79
CA GLU A 33 13.74 -23.05 3.54
C GLU A 33 13.86 -22.57 2.09
N GLY A 34 13.68 -21.27 1.87
CA GLY A 34 13.83 -20.65 0.55
C GLY A 34 12.93 -19.44 0.28
N ARG A 35 12.13 -18.99 1.25
CA ARG A 35 11.46 -17.68 1.18
C ARG A 35 12.37 -16.66 1.84
N ASP A 36 13.31 -16.14 1.06
CA ASP A 36 14.00 -14.89 1.31
C ASP A 36 13.02 -13.86 1.86
N ASP A 37 13.16 -13.58 3.16
CA ASP A 37 12.41 -12.60 3.92
C ASP A 37 12.84 -11.19 3.50
N GLU A 38 12.55 -10.81 2.26
CA GLU A 38 12.53 -9.41 1.82
C GLU A 38 11.35 -8.64 2.48
N SER A 39 10.57 -9.33 3.33
CA SER A 39 9.22 -8.99 3.80
C SER A 39 9.13 -7.90 4.87
N LEU A 40 10.24 -7.43 5.44
CA LEU A 40 10.20 -6.38 6.45
C LEU A 40 11.29 -5.33 6.26
N ARG A 41 11.46 -4.84 5.03
CA ARG A 41 12.15 -3.55 4.84
C ARG A 41 11.51 -2.53 5.81
N PRO A 42 12.30 -1.88 6.67
CA PRO A 42 11.73 -0.98 7.67
C PRO A 42 11.10 0.19 6.94
N HIS A 43 9.78 0.28 7.01
CA HIS A 43 9.01 1.25 6.25
C HIS A 43 8.13 2.10 7.15
N ILE A 44 7.96 3.35 6.75
CA ILE A 44 7.10 4.33 7.36
C ILE A 44 6.21 4.89 6.25
N VAL A 45 4.92 5.00 6.51
CA VAL A 45 3.95 5.55 5.57
C VAL A 45 3.24 6.71 6.25
N ALA A 46 3.44 7.91 5.73
CA ALA A 46 2.59 9.04 6.04
C ALA A 46 1.42 9.03 5.05
N THR A 47 0.19 9.06 5.54
CA THR A 47 -1.03 9.02 4.71
C THR A 47 -1.86 10.26 4.99
N THR A 48 -2.37 10.88 3.93
CA THR A 48 -3.37 11.94 4.06
C THR A 48 -4.67 11.34 4.60
N ILE A 49 -5.17 11.89 5.69
CA ILE A 49 -6.47 11.54 6.24
C ILE A 49 -7.41 12.72 6.10
N ARG A 50 -8.68 12.40 5.85
CA ARG A 50 -9.71 13.42 5.94
C ARG A 50 -10.04 13.66 7.41
N ALA A 51 -9.85 14.89 7.88
CA ALA A 51 -10.27 15.28 9.21
C ALA A 51 -11.77 15.00 9.43
N ALA A 52 -12.11 14.39 10.57
CA ALA A 52 -13.49 14.11 10.94
C ALA A 52 -14.24 15.43 11.15
N GLY A 53 -15.41 15.58 10.53
CA GLY A 53 -16.25 16.78 10.65
C GLY A 53 -16.00 17.85 9.57
N ARG A 54 -15.12 17.62 8.60
CA ARG A 54 -14.95 18.56 7.49
C ARG A 54 -16.15 18.55 6.54
N ASP A 55 -16.82 19.69 6.42
CA ASP A 55 -17.96 19.89 5.54
C ASP A 55 -17.64 19.55 4.08
N VAL A 56 -18.62 18.99 3.38
CA VAL A 56 -18.50 18.60 1.96
C VAL A 56 -18.24 19.82 1.06
N THR A 57 -18.62 21.01 1.52
CA THR A 57 -18.43 22.30 0.84
C THR A 57 -17.12 22.99 1.17
N ASP A 58 -16.36 22.51 2.16
CA ASP A 58 -15.06 23.06 2.49
C ASP A 58 -14.04 22.68 1.41
N LEU A 59 -13.56 23.70 0.69
CA LEU A 59 -12.62 23.57 -0.41
C LEU A 59 -11.18 23.84 0.01
N THR A 60 -10.92 23.99 1.31
CA THR A 60 -9.56 24.23 1.79
C THR A 60 -8.67 23.02 1.47
N PRO A 61 -7.45 23.24 0.92
CA PRO A 61 -6.50 22.17 0.71
C PRO A 61 -6.15 21.46 2.02
N TYR A 62 -5.83 20.17 1.96
CA TYR A 62 -5.42 19.41 3.13
C TYR A 62 -4.51 18.23 2.81
N GLY A 63 -3.97 17.66 3.88
CA GLY A 63 -3.14 16.49 3.81
C GLY A 63 -1.74 16.82 3.33
N LEU A 64 -0.98 15.77 3.09
CA LEU A 64 0.44 15.85 2.78
C LEU A 64 0.69 16.68 1.52
N THR A 65 1.63 17.61 1.65
CA THR A 65 2.05 18.50 0.59
C THR A 65 3.38 18.06 -0.01
N ARG A 66 3.69 18.59 -1.19
CA ARG A 66 5.01 18.44 -1.83
C ARG A 66 6.14 19.02 -0.99
N ARG A 67 5.86 20.04 -0.19
CA ARG A 67 6.83 20.62 0.74
C ARG A 67 7.20 19.63 1.82
N ASP A 68 6.24 18.87 2.33
CA ASP A 68 6.49 17.85 3.36
C ASP A 68 7.36 16.74 2.82
N PHE A 69 7.05 16.25 1.61
CA PHE A 69 7.89 15.29 0.89
C PHE A 69 9.34 15.80 0.77
N GLN A 70 9.53 17.04 0.28
CA GLN A 70 10.87 17.62 0.13
C GLN A 70 11.58 17.81 1.47
N ALA A 71 10.86 18.23 2.51
CA ALA A 71 11.42 18.45 3.83
C ALA A 71 11.85 17.13 4.48
N ILE A 72 11.07 16.06 4.34
CA ILE A 72 11.43 14.72 4.81
C ILE A 72 12.69 14.23 4.07
N ALA A 73 12.68 14.29 2.74
CA ALA A 73 13.80 13.84 1.92
C ALA A 73 15.10 14.62 2.17
N ALA A 74 15.02 15.91 2.53
CA ALA A 74 16.20 16.75 2.77
C ALA A 74 16.70 16.75 4.21
N THR A 75 15.84 16.49 5.21
CA THR A 75 16.16 16.75 6.63
C THR A 75 16.43 15.47 7.43
N VAL A 76 15.91 14.32 6.99
CA VAL A 76 15.95 13.09 7.79
C VAL A 76 17.07 12.17 7.30
N PRO A 77 18.21 12.08 8.01
CA PRO A 77 19.41 11.38 7.51
C PRO A 77 19.31 9.85 7.57
N THR A 78 18.35 9.30 8.32
CA THR A 78 18.13 7.85 8.48
C THR A 78 17.30 7.23 7.35
N VAL A 79 16.76 8.08 6.48
CA VAL A 79 15.89 7.67 5.38
C VAL A 79 16.73 7.26 4.17
N GLU A 80 16.42 6.10 3.61
CA GLU A 80 17.10 5.56 2.43
C GLU A 80 16.39 6.00 1.15
N THR A 81 15.06 5.86 1.10
CA THR A 81 14.26 6.24 -0.06
C THR A 81 12.95 6.89 0.40
N VAL A 82 12.55 7.96 -0.29
CA VAL A 82 11.24 8.61 -0.11
C VAL A 82 10.51 8.61 -1.44
N VAL A 83 9.29 8.07 -1.44
CA VAL A 83 8.45 7.98 -2.64
C VAL A 83 7.17 8.80 -2.43
N PRO A 84 6.93 9.85 -3.24
CA PRO A 84 5.65 10.55 -3.23
C PRO A 84 4.62 9.73 -4.01
N VAL A 85 3.47 9.48 -3.41
CA VAL A 85 2.40 8.72 -4.03
C VAL A 85 1.13 9.55 -4.09
N ARG A 86 0.59 9.67 -5.30
CA ARG A 86 -0.70 10.31 -5.54
C ARG A 86 -1.63 9.33 -6.22
N GLU A 87 -2.81 9.13 -5.65
CA GLU A 87 -3.80 8.17 -6.11
C GLU A 87 -5.11 8.89 -6.39
N ILE A 88 -5.61 8.75 -7.62
CA ILE A 88 -6.90 9.32 -8.04
C ILE A 88 -7.69 8.28 -8.83
N ARG A 89 -9.01 8.31 -8.77
CA ARG A 89 -9.86 7.36 -9.54
C ARG A 89 -10.30 7.97 -10.85
N ARG A 90 -10.02 7.31 -11.98
CA ARG A 90 -10.35 7.83 -13.32
C ARG A 90 -10.87 6.72 -14.24
N GLN A 91 -11.37 7.14 -15.40
CA GLN A 91 -11.73 6.22 -16.48
C GLN A 91 -10.62 6.17 -17.52
N ALA A 92 -10.10 4.97 -17.75
CA ALA A 92 -9.22 4.67 -18.85
C ALA A 92 -10.02 4.15 -20.05
N ARG A 93 -9.59 4.51 -21.25
CA ARG A 93 -10.24 4.16 -22.52
C ARG A 93 -9.23 3.71 -23.57
N VAL A 94 -9.59 2.65 -24.29
CA VAL A 94 -8.88 2.14 -25.48
C VAL A 94 -9.94 1.74 -26.49
N GLY A 95 -10.01 2.43 -27.62
CA GLY A 95 -11.11 2.26 -28.58
C GLY A 95 -12.49 2.45 -27.94
N GLU A 96 -13.32 1.41 -28.00
CA GLU A 96 -14.65 1.39 -27.36
C GLU A 96 -14.64 0.89 -25.91
N GLN A 97 -13.50 0.34 -25.43
CA GLN A 97 -13.40 -0.20 -24.08
C GLN A 97 -13.20 0.93 -23.08
N VAL A 98 -13.94 0.86 -21.97
CA VAL A 98 -13.87 1.82 -20.85
C VAL A 98 -13.78 1.05 -19.55
N LEU A 99 -12.84 1.42 -18.68
CA LEU A 99 -12.66 0.82 -17.37
C LEU A 99 -12.38 1.88 -16.31
N ASP A 100 -13.04 1.78 -15.17
CA ASP A 100 -12.69 2.55 -13.98
C ASP A 100 -11.40 1.98 -13.37
N VAL A 101 -10.39 2.84 -13.25
CA VAL A 101 -9.03 2.51 -12.82
C VAL A 101 -8.56 3.44 -11.71
N GLN A 102 -7.61 2.97 -10.92
CA GLN A 102 -6.87 3.78 -9.96
C GLN A 102 -5.58 4.26 -10.62
N LEU A 103 -5.47 5.56 -10.82
CA LEU A 103 -4.26 6.18 -11.35
C LEU A 103 -3.31 6.48 -10.20
N VAL A 104 -2.11 5.93 -10.26
CA VAL A 104 -1.07 6.04 -9.24
C VAL A 104 0.12 6.78 -9.82
N GLY A 105 0.33 8.03 -9.40
CA GLY A 105 1.54 8.78 -9.75
C GLY A 105 2.63 8.51 -8.73
N THR A 106 3.75 7.99 -9.19
CA THR A 106 4.85 7.55 -8.34
C THR A 106 6.20 7.63 -9.04
N THR A 107 7.29 7.30 -8.35
CA THR A 107 8.66 7.26 -8.89
C THR A 107 9.08 5.83 -9.24
N ALA A 108 10.28 5.68 -9.81
CA ALA A 108 10.83 4.37 -10.16
C ALA A 108 10.99 3.45 -8.93
N ASP A 109 11.34 4.00 -7.77
CA ASP A 109 11.59 3.23 -6.55
C ASP A 109 10.35 2.52 -5.99
N TYR A 110 9.16 2.94 -6.42
CA TYR A 110 7.90 2.33 -6.00
C TYR A 110 7.84 0.83 -6.30
N SER A 111 8.42 0.39 -7.42
CA SER A 111 8.43 -1.04 -7.73
C SER A 111 9.27 -1.84 -6.75
N ALA A 112 10.42 -1.30 -6.33
CA ALA A 112 11.28 -1.95 -5.36
C ALA A 112 10.64 -2.01 -3.95
N MET A 113 9.87 -0.99 -3.58
CA MET A 113 9.18 -0.95 -2.28
C MET A 113 8.00 -1.93 -2.21
N HIS A 114 7.28 -2.13 -3.31
CA HIS A 114 6.08 -2.98 -3.35
C HIS A 114 6.33 -4.37 -3.95
N GLY A 115 7.59 -4.74 -4.22
CA GLY A 115 7.94 -6.00 -4.86
C GLY A 115 7.31 -6.17 -6.25
N LEU A 116 7.02 -5.06 -6.94
CA LEU A 116 6.36 -5.11 -8.25
C LEU A 116 7.41 -5.45 -9.32
N SER A 117 7.28 -6.64 -9.88
CA SER A 117 8.05 -7.02 -11.05
C SER A 117 7.22 -6.80 -12.31
N ALA A 118 7.83 -6.17 -13.32
CA ALA A 118 7.19 -6.05 -14.63
C ALA A 118 7.20 -7.43 -15.31
N SER A 119 6.03 -8.03 -15.52
CA SER A 119 5.92 -9.31 -16.21
C SER A 119 6.28 -9.17 -17.70
N ARG A 120 6.00 -8.01 -18.29
CA ARG A 120 6.38 -7.67 -19.65
C ARG A 120 6.76 -6.18 -19.74
N GLY A 121 7.73 -5.86 -20.60
CA GLY A 121 8.21 -4.49 -20.78
C GLY A 121 9.09 -4.03 -19.62
N ARG A 122 8.88 -2.80 -19.15
CA ARG A 122 9.64 -2.21 -18.03
C ARG A 122 8.74 -1.42 -17.09
N PHE A 123 9.18 -1.24 -15.84
CA PHE A 123 8.56 -0.27 -14.93
C PHE A 123 8.98 1.17 -15.30
N LEU A 124 8.51 2.14 -14.50
CA LEU A 124 8.91 3.54 -14.57
C LEU A 124 10.41 3.68 -14.28
N VAL A 125 11.06 4.61 -14.97
CA VAL A 125 12.47 4.99 -14.71
C VAL A 125 12.57 6.47 -14.41
N GLU A 126 13.64 6.89 -13.74
CA GLU A 126 13.82 8.29 -13.32
C GLU A 126 13.75 9.28 -14.49
N GLU A 127 14.31 8.91 -15.64
CA GLU A 127 14.27 9.72 -16.86
C GLU A 127 12.83 10.02 -17.33
N ASP A 128 11.87 9.13 -17.06
CA ASP A 128 10.46 9.36 -17.41
C ASP A 128 9.86 10.48 -16.56
N SER A 129 10.26 10.54 -15.28
CA SER A 129 9.88 11.62 -14.37
C SER A 129 10.56 12.93 -14.74
N GLU A 130 11.86 12.92 -15.04
CA GLU A 130 12.63 14.12 -15.41
C GLU A 130 12.09 14.77 -16.71
N LYS A 131 11.77 13.95 -17.71
CA LYS A 131 11.34 14.40 -19.04
C LYS A 131 9.82 14.58 -19.18
N LEU A 132 9.05 14.41 -18.10
CA LEU A 132 7.58 14.48 -18.12
C LEU A 132 6.98 13.58 -19.21
N ARG A 133 7.53 12.37 -19.37
CA ARG A 133 7.07 11.46 -20.43
C ARG A 133 5.65 10.99 -20.11
N ASN A 134 4.81 11.00 -21.14
CA ASN A 134 3.46 10.44 -21.06
C ASN A 134 3.52 8.91 -21.24
N VAL A 135 4.12 8.22 -20.29
CA VAL A 135 4.20 6.76 -20.25
C VAL A 135 3.34 6.22 -19.11
N ALA A 136 2.85 5.00 -19.26
CA ALA A 136 2.07 4.29 -18.28
C ALA A 136 2.55 2.85 -18.13
N VAL A 137 2.51 2.34 -16.91
CA VAL A 137 2.64 0.91 -16.61
C VAL A 137 1.29 0.45 -16.06
N ILE A 138 0.77 -0.65 -16.57
CA ILE A 138 -0.58 -1.12 -16.23
C ILE A 138 -0.56 -2.43 -15.48
N ASP A 139 -1.57 -2.64 -14.65
CA ASP A 139 -1.84 -3.96 -14.08
C ASP A 139 -2.33 -4.94 -15.15
N ASP A 140 -2.03 -6.23 -15.00
CA ASP A 140 -2.47 -7.31 -15.89
C ASP A 140 -4.00 -7.33 -16.08
N LEU A 141 -4.79 -7.05 -15.04
CA LEU A 141 -6.26 -7.00 -15.18
C LEU A 141 -6.69 -5.83 -16.09
N VAL A 142 -6.03 -4.68 -15.99
CA VAL A 142 -6.31 -3.51 -16.85
C VAL A 142 -5.94 -3.84 -18.30
N ALA A 143 -4.79 -4.49 -18.51
CA ALA A 143 -4.37 -4.95 -19.83
C ALA A 143 -5.43 -5.87 -20.47
N ARG A 144 -5.86 -6.92 -19.75
CA ARG A 144 -6.84 -7.89 -20.24
C ARG A 144 -8.18 -7.24 -20.58
N ARG A 145 -8.65 -6.32 -19.73
CA ARG A 145 -9.97 -5.68 -19.89
C ARG A 145 -10.00 -4.63 -20.99
N LEU A 146 -8.96 -3.82 -21.13
CA LEU A 146 -8.93 -2.74 -22.12
C LEU A 146 -8.46 -3.19 -23.51
N PHE A 147 -7.56 -4.16 -23.59
CA PHE A 147 -6.95 -4.59 -24.87
C PHE A 147 -7.52 -5.90 -25.41
N LEU A 148 -8.46 -6.55 -24.69
CA LEU A 148 -9.16 -7.76 -25.13
C LEU A 148 -8.22 -8.88 -25.61
N GLY A 149 -7.05 -9.01 -24.98
CA GLY A 149 -6.03 -10.01 -25.33
C GLY A 149 -5.04 -9.58 -26.41
N GLN A 150 -5.15 -8.36 -26.95
CA GLN A 150 -4.09 -7.76 -27.77
C GLN A 150 -2.90 -7.34 -26.91
N ASP A 151 -1.72 -7.20 -27.53
CA ASP A 151 -0.52 -6.75 -26.82
C ASP A 151 -0.67 -5.26 -26.46
N PRO A 152 -0.71 -4.89 -25.17
CA PRO A 152 -0.84 -3.49 -24.78
C PRO A 152 0.49 -2.73 -24.92
N ILE A 153 1.63 -3.41 -25.01
CA ILE A 153 2.94 -2.73 -25.01
C ILE A 153 3.13 -1.94 -26.31
N GLY A 154 3.46 -0.65 -26.17
CA GLY A 154 3.58 0.26 -27.31
C GLY A 154 2.25 0.87 -27.76
N GLU A 155 1.14 0.42 -27.18
CA GLU A 155 -0.17 1.01 -27.43
C GLU A 155 -0.46 2.18 -26.50
N THR A 156 -1.47 2.97 -26.85
CA THR A 156 -1.83 4.18 -26.10
C THR A 156 -3.13 4.00 -25.33
N ILE A 157 -3.11 4.32 -24.04
CA ILE A 157 -4.30 4.42 -23.19
C ILE A 157 -4.68 5.88 -23.05
N ARG A 158 -5.97 6.18 -23.22
CA ARG A 158 -6.52 7.49 -22.93
C ARG A 158 -7.08 7.53 -21.52
N VAL A 159 -6.64 8.48 -20.70
CA VAL A 159 -7.21 8.79 -19.38
C VAL A 159 -7.66 10.23 -19.40
N ASP A 160 -8.96 10.48 -19.20
CA ASP A 160 -9.61 11.78 -19.41
C ASP A 160 -9.32 12.40 -20.80
N LYS A 161 -8.45 13.41 -20.83
CA LYS A 161 -8.02 14.16 -22.02
C LYS A 161 -6.56 13.88 -22.40
N HIS A 162 -5.89 12.97 -21.70
CA HIS A 162 -4.47 12.69 -21.85
C HIS A 162 -4.26 11.28 -22.40
N TYR A 163 -3.18 11.13 -23.16
CA TYR A 163 -2.79 9.90 -23.84
C TYR A 163 -1.46 9.44 -23.26
N PHE A 164 -1.38 8.17 -22.87
CA PHE A 164 -0.20 7.57 -22.26
C PHE A 164 0.20 6.31 -23.02
N LEU A 165 1.48 6.22 -23.36
CA LEU A 165 2.07 5.04 -23.99
C LEU A 165 2.31 3.96 -22.94
N VAL A 166 1.80 2.75 -23.17
CA VAL A 166 2.05 1.62 -22.27
C VAL A 166 3.45 1.08 -22.50
N VAL A 167 4.29 1.12 -21.46
CA VAL A 167 5.69 0.67 -21.51
C VAL A 167 5.94 -0.63 -20.75
N GLY A 168 4.97 -1.06 -19.95
CA GLY A 168 5.07 -2.32 -19.21
C GLY A 168 3.76 -2.74 -18.58
N ILE A 169 3.75 -4.00 -18.17
CA ILE A 169 2.67 -4.65 -17.44
C ILE A 169 3.27 -5.16 -16.14
N VAL A 170 2.60 -4.90 -15.03
CA VAL A 170 2.95 -5.45 -13.71
C VAL A 170 1.89 -6.41 -13.25
N GLU A 171 2.35 -7.45 -12.56
CA GLU A 171 1.49 -8.39 -11.86
C GLU A 171 1.63 -8.10 -10.37
N LYS A 172 0.53 -7.72 -9.74
CA LYS A 172 0.49 -7.62 -8.29
C LYS A 172 0.21 -9.01 -7.74
N GLU A 173 1.04 -9.51 -6.82
CA GLU A 173 0.70 -10.73 -6.09
C GLU A 173 -0.69 -10.56 -5.44
N PRO A 174 -1.60 -11.53 -5.60
CA PRO A 174 -2.95 -11.42 -5.06
C PRO A 174 -2.87 -11.30 -3.54
N GLY A 175 -3.17 -10.10 -3.02
CA GLY A 175 -3.37 -9.89 -1.59
C GLY A 175 -4.59 -10.67 -1.08
N PRO A 176 -4.71 -10.91 0.23
CA PRO A 176 -5.84 -11.64 0.79
C PRO A 176 -7.15 -11.01 0.33
N MET A 177 -7.97 -11.81 -0.35
CA MET A 177 -9.24 -11.38 -0.90
C MET A 177 -10.18 -10.97 0.26
N PRO A 178 -10.75 -9.75 0.26
CA PRO A 178 -11.68 -9.36 1.31
C PRO A 178 -12.93 -10.26 1.24
N ALA A 179 -13.27 -10.88 2.37
CA ALA A 179 -14.43 -11.76 2.48
C ALA A 179 -15.71 -10.97 2.15
N GLY A 180 -16.29 -11.23 0.97
CA GLY A 180 -17.57 -10.65 0.53
C GLY A 180 -17.50 -9.48 -0.47
N GLY A 181 -16.36 -9.17 -1.10
CA GLY A 181 -16.22 -7.99 -1.97
C GLY A 181 -15.73 -8.28 -3.39
N VAL A 182 -16.22 -7.47 -4.34
CA VAL A 182 -15.69 -7.33 -5.71
C VAL A 182 -14.20 -6.99 -5.64
N ASP A 183 -13.38 -7.55 -6.53
CA ASP A 183 -11.94 -7.29 -6.63
C ASP A 183 -11.64 -5.83 -7.03
N ASN A 184 -11.51 -4.94 -6.04
CA ASN A 184 -10.95 -3.61 -6.29
C ASN A 184 -9.42 -3.62 -6.31
N THR A 185 -8.79 -4.76 -6.06
CA THR A 185 -7.35 -4.98 -6.20
C THR A 185 -7.04 -5.28 -7.67
N GLY A 186 -5.98 -4.68 -8.22
CA GLY A 186 -5.51 -4.99 -9.59
C GLY A 186 -6.02 -4.05 -10.68
N ARG A 187 -6.54 -2.85 -10.38
CA ARG A 187 -6.96 -1.87 -11.41
C ARG A 187 -6.06 -0.64 -11.46
N ALA A 188 -4.78 -0.82 -11.15
CA ALA A 188 -3.82 0.27 -11.08
C ALA A 188 -3.23 0.61 -12.45
N ILE A 189 -3.09 1.91 -12.73
CA ILE A 189 -2.24 2.44 -13.80
C ILE A 189 -1.20 3.34 -13.14
N TYR A 190 0.07 2.99 -13.28
CA TYR A 190 1.19 3.75 -12.74
C TYR A 190 1.70 4.75 -13.76
N LEU A 191 1.86 6.01 -13.33
CA LEU A 191 2.43 7.10 -14.12
C LEU A 191 3.63 7.70 -13.38
N PRO A 192 4.57 8.33 -14.10
CA PRO A 192 5.57 9.18 -13.46
C PRO A 192 4.88 10.28 -12.64
N TYR A 193 5.32 10.44 -11.39
CA TYR A 193 4.75 11.41 -10.44
C TYR A 193 4.68 12.83 -11.03
N SER A 194 5.76 13.27 -11.67
CA SER A 194 5.87 14.59 -12.30
C SER A 194 4.87 14.77 -13.46
N THR A 195 4.68 13.73 -14.29
CA THR A 195 3.69 13.71 -15.36
C THR A 195 2.28 13.79 -14.77
N MET A 196 1.98 13.00 -13.74
CA MET A 196 0.68 13.06 -13.08
C MET A 196 0.39 14.46 -12.54
N ARG A 197 1.37 15.08 -11.86
CA ARG A 197 1.29 16.45 -11.36
C ARG A 197 1.04 17.47 -12.47
N SER A 198 1.69 17.33 -13.62
CA SER A 198 1.53 18.26 -14.74
C SER A 198 0.18 18.12 -15.46
N ARG A 199 -0.36 16.89 -15.53
CA ARG A 199 -1.59 16.60 -16.29
C ARG A 199 -2.86 16.70 -15.46
N PHE A 200 -2.80 16.38 -14.16
CA PHE A 200 -3.96 16.31 -13.28
C PHE A 200 -3.88 17.37 -12.18
N SER A 201 -4.95 18.17 -12.07
CA SER A 201 -5.13 19.16 -10.99
C SER A 201 -5.14 18.49 -9.62
N ASP A 202 -4.61 19.14 -8.58
CA ASP A 202 -4.67 18.70 -7.18
C ASP A 202 -6.09 18.71 -6.59
N ARG A 203 -7.07 19.20 -7.36
CA ARG A 203 -8.48 19.23 -7.01
C ARG A 203 -9.20 18.03 -7.64
N GLU A 204 -9.61 17.09 -6.79
CA GLU A 204 -10.36 15.90 -7.16
C GLU A 204 -11.85 16.04 -6.81
N ILE A 205 -12.72 15.68 -7.75
CA ILE A 205 -14.17 15.65 -7.50
C ILE A 205 -14.55 14.20 -7.26
N VAL A 206 -14.79 13.85 -6.01
CA VAL A 206 -15.25 12.52 -5.60
C VAL A 206 -16.77 12.50 -5.60
N ARG A 207 -17.36 11.70 -6.50
CA ARG A 207 -18.81 11.47 -6.55
C ARG A 207 -19.16 10.24 -5.72
N GLN A 208 -19.94 10.40 -4.65
CA GLN A 208 -20.47 9.28 -3.87
C GLN A 208 -22.00 9.42 -3.76
N ARG A 209 -22.74 8.40 -4.22
CA ARG A 209 -24.20 8.20 -4.03
C ARG A 209 -25.01 9.50 -3.81
N GLY A 210 -25.17 10.30 -4.88
CA GLY A 210 -26.00 11.51 -4.86
C GLY A 210 -25.36 12.76 -4.24
N SER A 211 -24.17 12.65 -3.64
CA SER A 211 -23.34 13.77 -3.17
C SER A 211 -22.07 13.92 -4.03
N PHE A 212 -21.68 15.16 -4.31
CA PHE A 212 -20.36 15.48 -4.85
C PHE A 212 -19.54 16.11 -3.73
N THR A 213 -18.40 15.51 -3.44
CA THR A 213 -17.39 16.12 -2.55
C THR A 213 -16.20 16.53 -3.39
N VAL A 214 -15.73 17.75 -3.16
CA VAL A 214 -14.52 18.24 -3.82
C VAL A 214 -13.41 18.11 -2.79
N GLU A 215 -12.44 17.26 -3.06
CA GLU A 215 -11.26 17.06 -2.24
C GLU A 215 -10.09 17.77 -2.92
N GLN A 216 -9.29 18.50 -2.17
CA GLN A 216 -8.09 19.16 -2.70
C GLN A 216 -6.90 18.75 -1.84
N PHE A 217 -6.07 17.83 -2.34
CA PHE A 217 -4.87 17.36 -1.68
C PHE A 217 -3.77 17.09 -2.71
N GLU A 218 -2.52 17.31 -2.34
CA GLU A 218 -1.39 17.16 -3.27
C GLU A 218 -0.87 15.72 -3.33
N LEU A 219 -0.78 15.06 -2.17
CA LEU A 219 -0.29 13.69 -2.05
C LEU A 219 -1.29 12.83 -1.29
N SER A 220 -1.50 11.60 -1.74
CA SER A 220 -2.29 10.62 -1.01
C SER A 220 -1.49 10.04 0.15
N ARG A 221 -0.19 9.77 -0.11
CA ARG A 221 0.75 9.26 0.89
C ARG A 221 2.20 9.53 0.49
N ILE A 222 3.08 9.50 1.48
CA ILE A 222 4.53 9.50 1.32
C ILE A 222 5.03 8.18 1.93
N GLU A 223 5.70 7.38 1.12
CA GLU A 223 6.30 6.14 1.57
C GLU A 223 7.79 6.33 1.79
N ILE A 224 8.28 5.77 2.88
CA ILE A 224 9.63 6.01 3.38
C ILE A 224 10.24 4.68 3.76
N THR A 225 11.44 4.41 3.27
CA THR A 225 12.27 3.30 3.75
C THR A 225 13.38 3.83 4.65
N VAL A 226 13.68 3.07 5.70
CA VAL A 226 14.71 3.39 6.67
C VAL A 226 15.79 2.31 6.58
N SER A 227 17.06 2.70 6.67
CA SER A 227 18.17 1.76 6.50
C SER A 227 18.20 0.64 7.56
N GLN A 228 17.71 0.92 8.77
CA GLN A 228 17.72 -0.04 9.88
C GLN A 228 16.42 -0.01 10.67
N PHE A 229 15.97 -1.20 11.08
CA PHE A 229 14.74 -1.35 11.87
C PHE A 229 14.81 -0.66 13.24
N SER A 230 15.99 -0.62 13.86
CA SER A 230 16.25 0.08 15.13
C SER A 230 15.97 1.59 15.05
N GLN A 231 16.13 2.19 13.87
CA GLN A 231 15.96 3.62 13.64
C GLN A 231 14.50 4.00 13.34
N VAL A 232 13.61 3.04 13.06
CA VAL A 232 12.21 3.32 12.68
C VAL A 232 11.51 4.18 13.73
N GLY A 233 11.61 3.82 15.00
CA GLY A 233 10.91 4.56 16.07
C GLY A 233 11.43 5.98 16.32
N GLU A 234 12.71 6.24 16.07
CA GLU A 234 13.27 7.60 16.12
C GLU A 234 12.88 8.39 14.87
N THR A 235 13.01 7.77 13.71
CA THR A 235 12.68 8.36 12.40
C THR A 235 11.21 8.75 12.32
N THR A 236 10.28 7.90 12.78
CA THR A 236 8.85 8.21 12.87
C THR A 236 8.60 9.48 13.68
N ARG A 237 9.20 9.60 14.87
CA ARG A 237 9.04 10.79 15.73
C ARG A 237 9.58 12.07 15.10
N ILE A 238 10.69 11.98 14.36
CA ILE A 238 11.25 13.10 13.62
C ILE A 238 10.30 13.53 12.50
N ILE A 239 9.72 12.57 11.76
CA ILE A 239 8.76 12.83 10.69
C ILE A 239 7.49 13.48 11.25
N GLU A 240 6.92 12.93 12.32
CA GLU A 240 5.76 13.50 13.01
C GLU A 240 6.05 14.94 13.45
N SER A 241 7.17 15.18 14.14
CA SER A 241 7.58 16.53 14.57
C SER A 241 7.83 17.49 13.40
N LEU A 242 8.17 16.98 12.21
CA LEU A 242 8.33 17.77 11.01
C LEU A 242 6.97 18.14 10.41
N LEU A 243 6.05 17.18 10.32
CA LEU A 243 4.70 17.39 9.80
C LEU A 243 3.88 18.30 10.74
N ASP A 244 3.96 18.11 12.06
CA ASP A 244 3.27 18.96 13.05
C ASP A 244 3.65 20.44 12.97
N ARG A 245 4.81 20.77 12.38
CA ARG A 245 5.20 22.18 12.16
C ARG A 245 4.47 22.85 11.01
N TYR A 246 3.92 22.08 10.08
CA TYR A 246 3.27 22.58 8.86
C TYR A 246 1.77 22.28 8.81
N HIS A 247 1.27 21.39 9.67
CA HIS A 247 -0.12 20.95 9.72
C HIS A 247 -0.73 21.28 11.10
N GLU A 248 -1.63 22.26 11.15
CA GLU A 248 -2.36 22.63 12.38
C GLU A 248 -3.55 21.70 12.66
N ASP A 249 -4.10 21.06 11.61
CA ASP A 249 -5.21 20.11 11.68
C ASP A 249 -4.71 18.66 11.65
N LEU A 250 -5.48 17.72 12.23
CA LEU A 250 -5.25 16.28 12.09
C LEU A 250 -5.65 15.80 10.68
N ASP A 251 -4.85 16.15 9.68
CA ASP A 251 -5.06 15.87 8.25
C ASP A 251 -4.09 14.81 7.69
N TYR A 252 -3.22 14.26 8.53
CA TYR A 252 -2.34 13.15 8.18
C TYR A 252 -2.28 12.08 9.29
N LYS A 253 -1.80 10.90 8.92
CA LYS A 253 -1.50 9.79 9.83
C LYS A 253 -0.17 9.17 9.43
N VAL A 254 0.75 9.02 10.38
CA VAL A 254 1.97 8.24 10.19
C VAL A 254 1.73 6.83 10.71
N THR A 255 2.18 5.82 9.96
CA THR A 255 2.15 4.42 10.36
C THR A 255 3.49 3.80 10.04
N SER A 256 4.06 3.07 10.99
CA SER A 256 5.35 2.42 10.83
C SER A 256 5.22 0.90 10.87
N SER A 257 6.24 0.19 10.37
CA SER A 257 6.30 -1.27 10.50
C SER A 257 6.20 -1.74 11.95
N LEU A 258 6.67 -0.94 12.91
CA LEU A 258 6.55 -1.23 14.35
C LEU A 258 5.08 -1.30 14.79
N ASP A 259 4.22 -0.42 14.27
CA ASP A 259 2.80 -0.39 14.60
C ASP A 259 2.08 -1.61 14.03
N THR A 260 2.44 -2.00 12.81
CA THR A 260 1.89 -3.20 12.16
C THR A 260 2.23 -4.47 12.93
N LEU A 261 3.47 -4.62 13.39
CA LEU A 261 3.88 -5.77 14.20
C LEU A 261 3.14 -5.85 15.54
N ARG A 262 2.91 -4.70 16.20
CA ARG A 262 2.16 -4.63 17.47
C ARG A 262 0.67 -4.95 17.31
N SER A 263 0.13 -4.80 16.10
CA SER A 263 -1.29 -5.02 15.80
C SER A 263 -1.65 -6.45 15.38
N ARG A 264 -0.66 -7.34 15.18
CA ARG A 264 -0.92 -8.76 14.88
C ARG A 264 -1.32 -9.49 16.18
N PRO A 265 -2.48 -10.19 16.18
CA PRO A 265 -2.95 -10.94 17.34
C PRO A 265 -2.06 -12.13 17.68
#